data_AF-A0A8G2CLE3-F1
#
_entry.id   AF-A0A8G2CLE3-F1
#
_cell.length_a   1.000
_cell.length_b   1.000
_cell.length_c   1.000
_cell.angle_alpha   90.00
_cell.angle_beta   90.00
_cell.angle_gamma   90.00
#
_symmetry.space_group_name_H-M   'P 1'
#
loop_
_entity.id
_entity.type
_entity.pdbx_description
1 polymer ?
#
loop_
_entity_poly.entity_id
_entity_poly.type
_entity_poly.pdbx_seq_one_letter_code
_entity_poly.pdbx_strand_id
1 'polypeptide(L)'
;MQNPDTIWSTLGAAARSAAYDNTNAVANSAALNQERIEASAAYRAAHGGALDLAYQPGERTAWDLYPAADPAAPCLVFIHGGYWWKNRRQDFACLAAGIAAHGWSVAVPGYDLAPAVSVSAIVAQIRASLDWLQAQGAAHGIAGRVIVSGWSAGGHLAAMALDHPLIAAGMGISGVYELGPLRDTNLNQYLRLSDDDLTQASPLRLPVVDKEFAIAYGAAELPALIHSSRDFHAHRAASQAPGVLLPVAHADHFTIIAQLREPDSRLIRCILDLERFAAR
;
A
#
# COMPACT_ATOMS: atom_id res chain seq x y z
N MET A 1 -22.79 -3.60 -7.93
CA MET A 1 -22.25 -4.95 -8.23
C MET A 1 -22.34 -5.78 -6.96
N GLN A 2 -22.65 -7.07 -7.07
CA GLN A 2 -22.77 -7.97 -5.91
C GLN A 2 -21.39 -8.22 -5.28
N ASN A 3 -21.32 -8.24 -3.94
CA ASN A 3 -20.10 -8.63 -3.23
C ASN A 3 -19.86 -10.15 -3.44
N PRO A 4 -18.76 -10.58 -4.08
CA PRO A 4 -18.49 -12.00 -4.29
C PRO A 4 -18.39 -12.78 -2.97
N ASP A 5 -17.97 -12.11 -1.88
CA ASP A 5 -17.82 -12.74 -0.56
C ASP A 5 -19.17 -13.19 0.02
N THR A 6 -20.27 -12.53 -0.35
CA THR A 6 -21.63 -12.90 0.09
C THR A 6 -22.16 -14.18 -0.55
N ILE A 7 -21.56 -14.62 -1.65
CA ILE A 7 -21.92 -15.84 -2.37
C ILE A 7 -20.73 -16.79 -2.51
N TRP A 8 -19.66 -16.58 -1.74
CA TRP A 8 -18.37 -17.24 -1.92
C TRP A 8 -18.46 -18.76 -1.94
N SER A 9 -19.30 -19.33 -1.06
CA SER A 9 -19.55 -20.77 -0.95
C SER A 9 -20.19 -21.38 -2.20
N THR A 10 -20.90 -20.57 -3.01
CA THR A 10 -21.56 -21.01 -4.25
C THR A 10 -20.66 -20.88 -5.49
N LEU A 11 -19.57 -20.11 -5.40
CA LEU A 11 -18.64 -19.90 -6.51
C LEU A 11 -17.71 -21.11 -6.68
N GLY A 12 -17.51 -21.55 -7.92
CA GLY A 12 -16.44 -22.50 -8.26
C GLY A 12 -15.04 -21.85 -8.22
N ALA A 13 -13.99 -22.67 -8.15
CA ALA A 13 -12.60 -22.20 -8.01
C ALA A 13 -12.15 -21.19 -9.08
N ALA A 14 -12.60 -21.37 -10.33
CA ALA A 14 -12.31 -20.43 -11.43
C ALA A 14 -12.95 -19.05 -11.19
N ALA A 15 -14.20 -19.00 -10.73
CA ALA A 15 -14.90 -17.76 -10.43
C ALA A 15 -14.30 -17.04 -9.22
N ARG A 16 -13.92 -17.80 -8.17
CA ARG A 16 -13.19 -17.26 -7.01
C ARG A 16 -11.85 -16.63 -7.42
N SER A 17 -11.10 -17.31 -8.29
CA SER A 17 -9.83 -16.77 -8.81
C SER A 17 -10.04 -15.52 -9.67
N ALA A 18 -11.04 -15.53 -10.56
CA ALA A 18 -11.36 -14.36 -11.39
C ALA A 18 -11.79 -13.13 -10.57
N ALA A 19 -12.40 -13.34 -9.39
CA ALA A 19 -12.80 -12.24 -8.50
C ALA A 19 -11.62 -11.41 -7.97
N TYR A 20 -10.40 -11.97 -7.98
CA TYR A 20 -9.16 -11.31 -7.53
C TYR A 20 -8.13 -11.16 -8.66
N ASP A 21 -8.49 -11.44 -9.91
CA ASP A 21 -7.58 -11.33 -11.04
C ASP A 21 -7.62 -9.93 -11.67
N ASN A 22 -7.06 -8.96 -10.95
CA ASN A 22 -7.00 -7.59 -11.43
C ASN A 22 -6.26 -7.47 -12.78
N THR A 23 -5.26 -8.31 -13.03
CA THR A 23 -4.42 -8.24 -14.24
C THR A 23 -5.24 -8.55 -15.48
N ASN A 24 -6.05 -9.62 -15.43
CA ASN A 24 -6.94 -9.97 -16.53
C ASN A 24 -8.18 -9.06 -16.60
N ALA A 25 -8.61 -8.48 -15.49
CA ALA A 25 -9.73 -7.52 -15.47
C ALA A 25 -9.40 -6.18 -16.16
N VAL A 26 -8.12 -5.82 -16.25
CA VAL A 26 -7.66 -4.57 -16.87
C VAL A 26 -6.83 -4.91 -18.12
N ALA A 27 -7.46 -4.78 -19.29
CA ALA A 27 -6.92 -5.24 -20.57
C ALA A 27 -5.52 -4.69 -20.93
N ASN A 28 -5.20 -3.47 -20.49
CA ASN A 28 -3.91 -2.81 -20.73
C ASN A 28 -2.97 -2.82 -19.51
N SER A 29 -3.23 -3.67 -18.50
CA SER A 29 -2.44 -3.75 -17.27
C SER A 29 -0.93 -3.96 -17.52
N ALA A 30 -0.57 -4.76 -18.52
CA ALA A 30 0.83 -4.98 -18.90
C ALA A 30 1.52 -3.68 -19.38
N ALA A 31 0.83 -2.91 -20.23
CA ALA A 31 1.35 -1.63 -20.73
C ALA A 31 1.47 -0.59 -19.61
N LEU A 32 0.46 -0.50 -18.73
CA LEU A 32 0.49 0.39 -17.56
C LEU A 32 1.64 0.04 -16.61
N ASN A 33 1.90 -1.25 -16.39
CA ASN A 33 3.04 -1.69 -15.59
C ASN A 33 4.38 -1.32 -16.23
N GLN A 34 4.52 -1.52 -17.54
CA GLN A 34 5.74 -1.18 -18.26
C GLN A 34 6.01 0.33 -18.23
N GLU A 35 4.98 1.15 -18.49
CA GLU A 35 5.08 2.61 -18.38
C GLU A 35 5.53 3.04 -16.97
N ARG A 36 4.91 2.46 -15.93
CA ARG A 36 5.27 2.74 -14.54
C ARG A 36 6.72 2.34 -14.24
N ILE A 37 7.19 1.20 -14.74
CA ILE A 37 8.58 0.73 -14.56
C ILE A 37 9.55 1.71 -15.21
N GLU A 38 9.30 2.10 -16.46
CA GLU A 38 10.15 3.04 -17.21
C GLU A 38 10.18 4.42 -16.54
N ALA A 39 9.02 4.94 -16.15
CA ALA A 39 8.90 6.20 -15.44
C ALA A 39 9.62 6.16 -14.09
N SER A 40 9.56 5.04 -13.36
CA SER A 40 10.25 4.89 -12.08
C SER A 40 11.76 4.77 -12.25
N ALA A 41 12.25 4.09 -13.28
CA ALA A 41 13.67 4.05 -13.62
C ALA A 41 14.19 5.47 -13.95
N ALA A 42 13.43 6.24 -14.73
CA ALA A 42 13.76 7.63 -15.03
C ALA A 42 13.73 8.51 -13.76
N TYR A 43 12.73 8.35 -12.91
CA TYR A 43 12.63 9.09 -11.65
C TYR A 43 13.83 8.81 -10.73
N ARG A 44 14.19 7.51 -10.56
CA ARG A 44 15.38 7.10 -9.79
C ARG A 44 16.66 7.72 -10.32
N ALA A 45 16.84 7.72 -11.65
CA ALA A 45 18.04 8.29 -12.27
C ALA A 45 18.12 9.82 -12.10
N ALA A 46 16.99 10.52 -12.15
CA ALA A 46 16.92 11.97 -12.05
C ALA A 46 16.98 12.51 -10.61
N HIS A 47 16.41 11.78 -9.65
CA HIS A 47 16.28 12.18 -8.25
C HIS A 47 17.23 11.37 -7.37
N GLY A 48 18.46 11.16 -7.85
CA GLY A 48 19.50 10.43 -7.11
C GLY A 48 19.52 10.81 -5.63
N GLY A 49 19.77 9.83 -4.77
CA GLY A 49 19.61 9.97 -3.33
C GLY A 49 20.14 8.75 -2.60
N ALA A 50 19.64 8.55 -1.38
CA ALA A 50 20.01 7.38 -0.57
C ALA A 50 19.16 6.18 -1.01
N LEU A 51 19.57 5.57 -2.13
CA LEU A 51 18.93 4.42 -2.75
C LEU A 51 19.53 3.11 -2.23
N ASP A 52 18.73 2.05 -2.29
CA ASP A 52 19.15 0.69 -1.97
C ASP A 52 19.79 0.57 -0.55
N LEU A 53 19.32 1.38 0.39
CA LEU A 53 19.78 1.37 1.78
C LEU A 53 19.19 0.18 2.55
N ALA A 54 20.01 -0.82 2.83
CA ALA A 54 19.56 -1.99 3.59
C ALA A 54 19.11 -1.60 5.01
N TYR A 55 17.91 -2.02 5.39
CA TYR A 55 17.43 -1.93 6.78
C TYR A 55 17.55 -3.26 7.53
N GLN A 56 17.81 -4.35 6.81
CA GLN A 56 18.17 -5.67 7.30
C GLN A 56 18.88 -6.46 6.18
N PRO A 57 19.51 -7.61 6.46
CA PRO A 57 20.16 -8.42 5.43
C PRO A 57 19.18 -8.90 4.36
N GLY A 58 19.51 -8.68 3.10
CA GLY A 58 18.69 -9.09 1.95
C GLY A 58 18.71 -8.04 0.84
N GLU A 59 18.58 -8.47 -0.42
CA GLU A 59 18.58 -7.56 -1.58
C GLU A 59 17.29 -6.71 -1.64
N ARG A 60 16.17 -7.30 -1.19
CA ARG A 60 14.85 -6.67 -1.29
C ARG A 60 14.56 -5.76 -0.10
N THR A 61 15.16 -6.04 1.04
CA THR A 61 14.91 -5.38 2.33
C THR A 61 15.76 -4.12 2.48
N ALA A 62 15.50 -3.19 1.58
CA ALA A 62 16.18 -1.91 1.50
C ALA A 62 15.20 -0.78 1.19
N TRP A 63 15.61 0.44 1.54
CA TRP A 63 14.89 1.68 1.28
C TRP A 63 15.42 2.37 0.02
N ASP A 64 14.50 3.02 -0.70
CA ASP A 64 14.84 4.19 -1.51
C ASP A 64 14.33 5.44 -0.79
N LEU A 65 15.21 6.38 -0.47
CA LEU A 65 14.87 7.63 0.19
C LEU A 65 15.05 8.82 -0.76
N TYR A 66 14.01 9.63 -0.87
CA TYR A 66 13.96 10.88 -1.62
C TYR A 66 13.66 12.02 -0.64
N PRO A 67 14.69 12.57 0.04
CA PRO A 67 14.49 13.62 1.02
C PRO A 67 14.05 14.93 0.37
N ALA A 68 13.20 15.68 1.06
CA ALA A 68 12.88 17.05 0.71
C ALA A 68 14.07 17.99 0.94
N ALA A 69 13.95 19.22 0.43
CA ALA A 69 14.92 20.28 0.70
C ALA A 69 14.96 20.66 2.19
N ASP A 70 13.82 20.62 2.88
CA ASP A 70 13.73 20.77 4.33
C ASP A 70 13.64 19.39 5.00
N PRO A 71 14.65 18.96 5.79
CA PRO A 71 14.61 17.70 6.51
C PRO A 71 13.44 17.54 7.48
N ALA A 72 12.86 18.65 7.95
CA ALA A 72 11.69 18.65 8.84
C ALA A 72 10.36 18.53 8.08
N ALA A 73 10.37 18.61 6.75
CA ALA A 73 9.16 18.44 5.95
C ALA A 73 8.55 17.04 6.16
N PRO A 74 7.21 16.89 6.08
CA PRO A 74 6.57 15.60 6.24
C PRO A 74 7.08 14.57 5.22
N CYS A 75 7.01 13.30 5.61
CA CYS A 75 7.45 12.17 4.79
C CYS A 75 6.29 11.25 4.46
N LEU A 76 6.14 10.92 3.17
CA LEU A 76 5.28 9.83 2.74
C LEU A 76 6.09 8.54 2.63
N VAL A 77 5.79 7.55 3.48
CA VAL A 77 6.23 6.17 3.26
C VAL A 77 5.25 5.51 2.29
N PHE A 78 5.70 5.09 1.11
CA PHE A 78 4.85 4.42 0.12
C PHE A 78 5.24 2.94 -0.05
N ILE A 79 4.32 2.03 0.25
CA ILE A 79 4.50 0.59 0.17
C ILE A 79 3.88 0.05 -1.14
N HIS A 80 4.67 -0.65 -1.93
CA HIS A 80 4.22 -1.16 -3.23
C HIS A 80 3.22 -2.32 -3.14
N GLY A 81 2.51 -2.58 -4.22
CA GLY A 81 1.58 -3.71 -4.37
C GLY A 81 2.22 -4.92 -5.05
N GLY A 82 1.39 -5.89 -5.43
CA GLY A 82 1.85 -7.11 -6.14
C GLY A 82 1.47 -8.41 -5.45
N TYR A 83 0.35 -8.44 -4.70
CA TYR A 83 -0.10 -9.61 -3.96
C TYR A 83 0.99 -10.26 -3.09
N TRP A 84 1.91 -9.49 -2.52
CA TRP A 84 3.03 -10.01 -1.69
C TRP A 84 3.96 -11.03 -2.38
N TRP A 85 3.77 -11.35 -3.67
CA TRP A 85 4.58 -12.33 -4.42
C TRP A 85 5.19 -11.76 -5.71
N LYS A 86 4.87 -10.51 -6.06
CA LYS A 86 5.42 -9.81 -7.22
C LYS A 86 5.96 -8.43 -6.85
N ASN A 87 6.61 -7.83 -7.85
CA ASN A 87 7.10 -6.47 -7.89
C ASN A 87 8.28 -6.21 -6.95
N ARG A 88 8.80 -4.99 -7.00
CA ARG A 88 9.90 -4.48 -6.16
C ARG A 88 9.77 -2.97 -6.05
N ARG A 89 10.31 -2.38 -4.98
CA ARG A 89 10.21 -0.93 -4.68
C ARG A 89 10.62 -0.03 -5.85
N GLN A 90 11.65 -0.44 -6.59
CA GLN A 90 12.28 0.37 -7.63
C GLN A 90 11.31 0.69 -8.77
N ASP A 91 10.33 -0.19 -8.99
CA ASP A 91 9.36 -0.03 -10.06
C ASP A 91 8.29 1.02 -9.71
N PHE A 92 8.27 1.57 -8.49
CA PHE A 92 7.23 2.50 -8.01
C PHE A 92 7.76 3.90 -7.69
N ALA A 93 9.06 4.17 -7.91
CA ALA A 93 9.68 5.45 -7.58
C ALA A 93 8.98 6.67 -8.22
N CYS A 94 8.43 6.55 -9.44
CA CYS A 94 7.74 7.68 -10.07
C CYS A 94 6.52 8.18 -9.31
N LEU A 95 5.93 7.35 -8.43
CA LEU A 95 4.78 7.73 -7.61
C LEU A 95 5.15 8.73 -6.50
N ALA A 96 6.43 8.98 -6.28
CA ALA A 96 6.90 10.05 -5.40
C ALA A 96 6.62 11.45 -5.98
N ALA A 97 6.50 11.59 -7.30
CA ALA A 97 6.48 12.89 -7.99
C ALA A 97 5.37 13.83 -7.50
N GLY A 98 4.15 13.31 -7.30
CA GLY A 98 3.01 14.15 -6.93
C GLY A 98 3.17 14.76 -5.54
N ILE A 99 3.60 13.98 -4.54
CA ILE A 99 3.78 14.49 -3.17
C ILE A 99 5.08 15.30 -3.02
N ALA A 100 6.13 14.92 -3.74
CA ALA A 100 7.40 15.67 -3.74
C ALA A 100 7.23 17.09 -4.29
N ALA A 101 6.28 17.31 -5.22
CA ALA A 101 5.92 18.65 -5.70
C ALA A 101 5.35 19.57 -4.60
N HIS A 102 4.87 19.01 -3.49
CA HIS A 102 4.47 19.74 -2.28
C HIS A 102 5.59 19.88 -1.24
N GLY A 103 6.83 19.55 -1.61
CA GLY A 103 8.01 19.69 -0.76
C GLY A 103 8.16 18.61 0.31
N TRP A 104 7.49 17.46 0.15
CA TRP A 104 7.58 16.34 1.09
C TRP A 104 8.73 15.40 0.75
N SER A 105 9.26 14.76 1.80
CA SER A 105 10.13 13.59 1.64
C SER A 105 9.30 12.38 1.21
N VAL A 106 9.92 11.45 0.49
CA VAL A 106 9.30 10.16 0.15
C VAL A 106 10.27 9.03 0.48
N ALA A 107 9.75 8.00 1.14
CA ALA A 107 10.50 6.79 1.46
C ALA A 107 9.76 5.55 0.91
N VAL A 108 10.47 4.69 0.18
CA VAL A 108 9.88 3.51 -0.46
C VAL A 108 10.59 2.26 0.06
N PRO A 109 9.98 1.47 0.95
CA PRO A 109 10.58 0.25 1.45
C PRO A 109 10.38 -0.88 0.44
N GLY A 110 11.39 -1.72 0.27
CA GLY A 110 11.23 -3.04 -0.31
C GLY A 110 11.06 -4.09 0.79
N TYR A 111 10.55 -5.26 0.41
CA TYR A 111 10.34 -6.41 1.28
C TYR A 111 10.44 -7.70 0.46
N ASP A 112 10.71 -8.82 1.13
CA ASP A 112 10.78 -10.14 0.51
C ASP A 112 9.40 -10.63 0.07
N LEU A 113 9.35 -11.67 -0.76
CA LEU A 113 8.12 -12.10 -1.41
C LEU A 113 7.74 -13.53 -0.99
N ALA A 114 6.45 -13.80 -0.95
CA ALA A 114 5.93 -15.15 -0.85
C ALA A 114 6.29 -15.96 -2.13
N PRO A 115 6.54 -17.29 -2.01
CA PRO A 115 6.49 -18.10 -0.80
C PRO A 115 7.80 -18.15 -0.01
N ALA A 116 8.82 -17.35 -0.36
CA ALA A 116 10.12 -17.39 0.33
C ALA A 116 9.98 -16.95 1.80
N VAL A 117 9.05 -16.04 2.06
CA VAL A 117 8.59 -15.63 3.40
C VAL A 117 7.06 -15.65 3.45
N SER A 118 6.48 -15.82 4.65
CA SER A 118 5.02 -15.73 4.83
C SER A 118 4.53 -14.28 4.77
N VAL A 119 3.21 -14.07 4.65
CA VAL A 119 2.64 -12.72 4.65
C VAL A 119 2.86 -12.05 6.01
N SER A 120 2.73 -12.78 7.12
CA SER A 120 3.07 -12.27 8.46
C SER A 120 4.54 -11.86 8.57
N ALA A 121 5.46 -12.60 7.95
CA ALA A 121 6.87 -12.23 7.91
C ALA A 121 7.09 -10.93 7.11
N ILE A 122 6.39 -10.74 5.99
CA ILE A 122 6.43 -9.48 5.22
C ILE A 122 5.95 -8.31 6.07
N VAL A 123 4.87 -8.47 6.84
CA VAL A 123 4.41 -7.45 7.81
C VAL A 123 5.52 -7.11 8.79
N ALA A 124 6.20 -8.12 9.37
CA ALA A 124 7.31 -7.90 10.29
C ALA A 124 8.49 -7.16 9.62
N GLN A 125 8.80 -7.45 8.35
CA GLN A 125 9.83 -6.76 7.59
C GLN A 125 9.48 -5.28 7.35
N ILE A 126 8.21 -4.95 7.09
CA ILE A 126 7.75 -3.56 6.99
C ILE A 126 7.93 -2.84 8.33
N ARG A 127 7.58 -3.48 9.46
CA ARG A 127 7.78 -2.89 10.79
C ARG A 127 9.26 -2.64 11.08
N ALA A 128 10.13 -3.61 10.80
CA ALA A 128 11.57 -3.46 10.93
C ALA A 128 12.13 -2.32 10.05
N SER A 129 11.55 -2.12 8.86
CA SER A 129 11.91 -1.00 8.00
C SER A 129 11.58 0.35 8.66
N LEU A 130 10.43 0.45 9.35
CA LEU A 130 10.00 1.65 10.06
C LEU A 130 10.82 1.89 11.34
N ASP A 131 11.21 0.84 12.06
CA ASP A 131 12.16 0.94 13.17
C ASP A 131 13.48 1.55 12.69
N TRP A 132 13.98 1.08 11.54
CA TRP A 132 15.18 1.62 10.91
C TRP A 132 14.98 3.08 10.51
N LEU A 133 13.85 3.43 9.89
CA LEU A 133 13.57 4.81 9.47
C LEU A 133 13.45 5.76 10.68
N GLN A 134 12.87 5.30 11.78
CA GLN A 134 12.80 6.06 13.02
C GLN A 134 14.20 6.32 13.61
N ALA A 135 15.11 5.35 13.52
CA ALA A 135 16.46 5.46 14.06
C ALA A 135 17.43 6.23 13.15
N GLN A 136 17.32 6.06 11.84
CA GLN A 136 18.31 6.51 10.85
C GLN A 136 17.79 7.61 9.92
N GLY A 137 16.47 7.80 9.82
CA GLY A 137 15.85 8.72 8.86
C GLY A 137 16.42 10.14 8.93
N ALA A 138 16.65 10.67 10.13
CA ALA A 138 17.18 12.02 10.32
C ALA A 138 18.58 12.19 9.70
N ALA A 139 19.44 11.16 9.76
CA ALA A 139 20.75 11.17 9.12
C ALA A 139 20.66 11.17 7.58
N HIS A 140 19.50 10.79 7.04
CA HIS A 140 19.19 10.77 5.62
C HIS A 140 18.23 11.90 5.19
N GLY A 141 18.07 12.94 6.02
CA GLY A 141 17.23 14.10 5.69
C GLY A 141 15.72 13.86 5.84
N ILE A 142 15.32 12.85 6.61
CA ILE A 142 13.91 12.54 6.91
C ILE A 142 13.70 12.63 8.42
N ALA A 143 13.31 13.80 8.90
CA ALA A 143 13.04 14.06 10.32
C ALA A 143 11.60 14.56 10.58
N GLY A 144 10.82 14.81 9.52
CA GLY A 144 9.43 15.22 9.64
C GLY A 144 8.46 14.10 10.01
N ARG A 145 7.21 14.48 10.22
CA ARG A 145 6.11 13.56 10.52
C ARG A 145 5.91 12.55 9.39
N VAL A 146 5.71 11.27 9.72
CA VAL A 146 5.56 10.21 8.74
C VAL A 146 4.10 9.83 8.54
N ILE A 147 3.66 9.87 7.29
CA ILE A 147 2.39 9.34 6.81
C ILE A 147 2.68 8.06 6.02
N VAL A 148 1.96 6.97 6.30
CA VAL A 148 2.11 5.71 5.54
C VAL A 148 1.04 5.60 4.47
N SER A 149 1.40 5.19 3.26
CA SER A 149 0.45 4.79 2.24
C SER A 149 0.94 3.56 1.50
N GLY A 150 0.04 2.90 0.79
CA GLY A 150 0.42 1.84 -0.11
C GLY A 150 -0.73 1.41 -1.00
N TRP A 151 -0.38 0.66 -2.05
CA TRP A 151 -1.33 0.21 -3.05
C TRP A 151 -1.50 -1.30 -3.04
N SER A 152 -2.75 -1.79 -3.14
CA SER A 152 -3.07 -3.21 -3.22
C SER A 152 -2.55 -3.95 -1.97
N ALA A 153 -1.69 -4.95 -2.14
CA ALA A 153 -0.93 -5.55 -1.03
C ALA A 153 -0.20 -4.51 -0.14
N GLY A 154 0.28 -3.40 -0.71
CA GLY A 154 0.86 -2.30 0.05
C GLY A 154 -0.17 -1.49 0.84
N GLY A 155 -1.41 -1.40 0.37
CA GLY A 155 -2.51 -0.76 1.11
C GLY A 155 -2.94 -1.58 2.32
N HIS A 156 -2.82 -2.91 2.22
CA HIS A 156 -2.87 -3.82 3.35
C HIS A 156 -1.70 -3.60 4.32
N LEU A 157 -0.46 -3.58 3.82
CA LEU A 157 0.73 -3.38 4.66
C LEU A 157 0.72 -2.02 5.37
N ALA A 158 0.19 -0.97 4.74
CA ALA A 158 -0.01 0.34 5.35
C ALA A 158 -0.98 0.28 6.54
N ALA A 159 -2.08 -0.49 6.42
CA ALA A 159 -3.00 -0.70 7.54
C ALA A 159 -2.34 -1.52 8.66
N MET A 160 -1.56 -2.55 8.32
CA MET A 160 -0.81 -3.38 9.28
C MET A 160 0.32 -2.64 10.00
N ALA A 161 0.78 -1.51 9.45
CA ALA A 161 1.82 -0.67 10.03
C ALA A 161 1.28 0.55 10.79
N LEU A 162 -0.04 0.78 10.79
CA LEU A 162 -0.64 2.02 11.30
C LEU A 162 -0.37 2.23 12.80
N ASP A 163 -0.37 1.17 13.60
CA ASP A 163 -0.09 1.22 15.04
C ASP A 163 1.36 1.59 15.36
N HIS A 164 2.28 1.48 14.41
CA HIS A 164 3.69 1.76 14.62
C HIS A 164 3.91 3.19 15.15
N PRO A 165 4.75 3.41 16.19
CA PRO A 165 4.93 4.73 16.82
C PRO A 165 5.38 5.85 15.87
N LEU A 166 6.21 5.51 14.87
CA LEU A 166 6.65 6.47 13.83
C LEU A 166 5.49 7.03 12.99
N ILE A 167 4.42 6.26 12.79
CA ILE A 167 3.34 6.60 11.85
C ILE A 167 2.31 7.49 12.53
N ALA A 168 2.04 8.65 11.95
CA ALA A 168 1.05 9.58 12.48
C ALA A 168 -0.36 9.34 11.92
N ALA A 169 -0.46 9.03 10.63
CA ALA A 169 -1.70 8.67 9.94
C ALA A 169 -1.37 7.86 8.68
N GLY A 170 -2.39 7.35 7.96
CA GLY A 170 -2.13 6.64 6.72
C GLY A 170 -3.26 6.60 5.69
N MET A 171 -2.94 6.05 4.52
CA MET A 171 -3.92 5.81 3.46
C MET A 171 -3.68 4.47 2.75
N GLY A 172 -4.67 3.58 2.80
CA GLY A 172 -4.68 2.39 1.96
C GLY A 172 -5.34 2.66 0.62
N ILE A 173 -4.70 2.28 -0.49
CA ILE A 173 -5.23 2.44 -1.84
C ILE A 173 -5.53 1.04 -2.40
N SER A 174 -6.79 0.74 -2.68
CA SER A 174 -7.25 -0.52 -3.28
C SER A 174 -6.75 -1.75 -2.52
N GLY A 175 -6.71 -1.67 -1.18
CA GLY A 175 -6.14 -2.71 -0.33
C GLY A 175 -6.98 -3.98 -0.23
N VAL A 176 -6.35 -5.07 0.23
CA VAL A 176 -7.02 -6.33 0.57
C VAL A 176 -6.93 -6.55 2.08
N TYR A 177 -8.04 -6.38 2.78
CA TYR A 177 -8.08 -6.31 4.25
C TYR A 177 -8.56 -7.60 4.95
N GLU A 178 -8.93 -8.61 4.16
CA GLU A 178 -9.27 -9.96 4.61
C GLU A 178 -8.61 -10.97 3.68
N LEU A 179 -7.73 -11.82 4.22
CA LEU A 179 -6.90 -12.73 3.42
C LEU A 179 -7.56 -14.10 3.19
N GLY A 180 -8.59 -14.45 3.97
CA GLY A 180 -9.29 -15.73 3.93
C GLY A 180 -9.72 -16.16 2.53
N PRO A 181 -10.46 -15.33 1.78
CA PRO A 181 -10.90 -15.66 0.42
C PRO A 181 -9.73 -16.02 -0.51
N LEU A 182 -8.56 -15.43 -0.34
CA LEU A 182 -7.40 -15.69 -1.20
C LEU A 182 -6.94 -17.14 -1.14
N ARG A 183 -7.21 -17.87 -0.04
CA ARG A 183 -6.87 -19.31 0.09
C ARG A 183 -7.59 -20.19 -0.92
N ASP A 184 -8.77 -19.76 -1.36
CA ASP A 184 -9.61 -20.49 -2.32
C ASP A 184 -9.37 -20.05 -3.77
N THR A 185 -8.31 -19.27 -4.01
CA THR A 185 -7.94 -18.77 -5.34
C THR A 185 -6.60 -19.34 -5.79
N ASN A 186 -6.32 -19.21 -7.09
CA ASN A 186 -5.02 -19.55 -7.65
C ASN A 186 -3.85 -18.73 -7.06
N LEU A 187 -4.11 -17.63 -6.35
CA LEU A 187 -3.06 -16.88 -5.65
C LEU A 187 -2.41 -17.73 -4.54
N ASN A 188 -3.16 -18.66 -3.93
CA ASN A 188 -2.67 -19.41 -2.79
C ASN A 188 -1.53 -20.39 -3.13
N GLN A 189 -1.33 -20.73 -4.41
CA GLN A 189 -0.14 -21.48 -4.84
C GLN A 189 1.17 -20.71 -4.58
N TYR A 190 1.10 -19.38 -4.54
CA TYR A 190 2.21 -18.48 -4.25
C TYR A 190 2.21 -18.04 -2.79
N LEU A 191 1.03 -17.67 -2.25
CA LEU A 191 0.93 -17.10 -0.90
C LEU A 191 1.13 -18.16 0.19
N ARG A 192 0.65 -19.39 -0.03
CA ARG A 192 0.67 -20.49 0.93
C ARG A 192 0.18 -20.06 2.32
N LEU A 193 -0.95 -19.33 2.36
CA LEU A 193 -1.46 -18.72 3.58
C LEU A 193 -1.73 -19.80 4.63
N SER A 194 -1.16 -19.63 5.82
CA SER A 194 -1.44 -20.42 7.01
C SER A 194 -2.61 -19.82 7.80
N ASP A 195 -3.11 -20.55 8.80
CA ASP A 195 -4.12 -20.01 9.73
C ASP A 195 -3.57 -18.84 10.56
N ASP A 196 -2.26 -18.87 10.84
CA ASP A 196 -1.55 -17.79 11.52
C ASP A 196 -1.50 -16.53 10.64
N ASP A 197 -1.20 -16.66 9.34
CA ASP A 197 -1.25 -15.52 8.40
C ASP A 197 -2.64 -14.89 8.37
N LEU A 198 -3.70 -15.70 8.34
CA LEU A 198 -5.06 -15.16 8.35
C LEU A 198 -5.36 -14.39 9.65
N THR A 199 -4.91 -14.91 10.79
CA THR A 199 -5.19 -14.33 12.11
C THR A 199 -4.39 -13.06 12.37
N GLN A 200 -3.11 -13.06 11.99
CA GLN A 200 -2.17 -11.98 12.29
C GLN A 200 -2.12 -10.90 11.20
N ALA A 201 -2.51 -11.24 9.96
CA ALA A 201 -2.37 -10.34 8.82
C ALA A 201 -3.68 -10.08 8.07
N SER A 202 -4.86 -10.26 8.69
CA SER A 202 -6.12 -9.76 8.13
C SER A 202 -6.61 -8.56 8.94
N PRO A 203 -6.44 -7.31 8.46
CA PRO A 203 -6.90 -6.11 9.16
C PRO A 203 -8.37 -6.16 9.64
N LEU A 204 -9.26 -6.85 8.91
CA LEU A 204 -10.65 -7.05 9.31
C LEU A 204 -10.85 -7.95 10.54
N ARG A 205 -9.82 -8.70 10.94
CA ARG A 205 -9.83 -9.59 12.12
C ARG A 205 -9.10 -9.00 13.32
N LEU A 206 -8.48 -7.83 13.16
CA LEU A 206 -7.64 -7.21 14.17
C LEU A 206 -8.36 -6.05 14.86
N PRO A 207 -7.93 -5.68 16.08
CA PRO A 207 -8.37 -4.45 16.73
C PRO A 207 -8.11 -3.23 15.85
N VAL A 208 -9.06 -2.31 15.81
CA VAL A 208 -8.93 -1.06 15.06
C VAL A 208 -7.95 -0.13 15.78
N VAL A 209 -6.97 0.37 15.04
CA VAL A 209 -6.02 1.37 15.51
C VAL A 209 -6.65 2.76 15.42
N ASP A 210 -6.68 3.47 16.55
CA ASP A 210 -7.19 4.84 16.67
C ASP A 210 -6.17 5.88 16.17
N LYS A 211 -5.96 5.85 14.85
CA LYS A 211 -5.24 6.88 14.08
C LYS A 211 -6.00 7.13 12.79
N GLU A 212 -5.87 8.32 12.24
CA GLU A 212 -6.49 8.65 10.96
C GLU A 212 -5.98 7.72 9.85
N PHE A 213 -6.93 7.09 9.15
CA PHE A 213 -6.62 6.18 8.05
C PHE A 213 -7.64 6.34 6.92
N ALA A 214 -7.21 6.94 5.82
CA ALA A 214 -8.02 7.02 4.61
C ALA A 214 -8.01 5.69 3.85
N ILE A 215 -9.12 5.37 3.20
CA ILE A 215 -9.28 4.19 2.36
C ILE A 215 -9.74 4.65 0.99
N ALA A 216 -8.85 4.59 0.01
CA ALA A 216 -9.14 4.95 -1.38
C ALA A 216 -9.30 3.70 -2.24
N TYR A 217 -10.17 3.75 -3.24
CA TYR A 217 -10.34 2.66 -4.20
C TYR A 217 -10.88 3.18 -5.53
N GLY A 218 -10.58 2.50 -6.62
CA GLY A 218 -11.08 2.78 -7.95
C GLY A 218 -12.54 2.33 -8.09
N ALA A 219 -13.39 3.23 -8.57
CA ALA A 219 -14.82 2.94 -8.72
C ALA A 219 -15.12 1.97 -9.87
N ALA A 220 -14.14 1.70 -10.74
CA ALA A 220 -14.20 0.72 -11.84
C ALA A 220 -13.36 -0.54 -11.56
N GLU A 221 -12.99 -0.80 -10.31
CA GLU A 221 -12.30 -2.03 -9.91
C GLU A 221 -13.22 -3.26 -9.91
N LEU A 222 -12.60 -4.44 -9.81
CA LEU A 222 -13.32 -5.68 -9.53
C LEU A 222 -14.17 -5.52 -8.24
N PRO A 223 -15.36 -6.13 -8.19
CA PRO A 223 -16.22 -6.07 -7.01
C PRO A 223 -15.53 -6.45 -5.71
N ALA A 224 -14.64 -7.44 -5.72
CA ALA A 224 -13.92 -7.88 -4.52
C ALA A 224 -13.06 -6.75 -3.91
N LEU A 225 -12.40 -5.93 -4.73
CA LEU A 225 -11.52 -4.85 -4.25
C LEU A 225 -12.33 -3.64 -3.75
N ILE A 226 -13.44 -3.32 -4.43
CA ILE A 226 -14.40 -2.31 -3.98
C ILE A 226 -14.94 -2.69 -2.60
N HIS A 227 -15.35 -3.94 -2.42
CA HIS A 227 -15.91 -4.40 -1.15
C HIS A 227 -14.86 -4.53 -0.07
N SER A 228 -13.65 -5.03 -0.37
CA SER A 228 -12.57 -5.05 0.63
C SER A 228 -12.34 -3.66 1.26
N SER A 229 -12.34 -2.62 0.43
CA SER A 229 -12.20 -1.23 0.89
C SER A 229 -13.39 -0.74 1.71
N ARG A 230 -14.62 -1.04 1.27
CA ARG A 230 -15.84 -0.63 1.98
C ARG A 230 -16.05 -1.37 3.29
N ASP A 231 -15.76 -2.66 3.32
CA ASP A 231 -15.92 -3.51 4.49
C ASP A 231 -14.88 -3.13 5.55
N PHE A 232 -13.64 -2.83 5.15
CA PHE A 232 -12.63 -2.30 6.08
C PHE A 232 -13.00 -0.91 6.63
N HIS A 233 -13.55 -0.03 5.81
CA HIS A 233 -14.08 1.26 6.28
C HIS A 233 -15.22 1.08 7.28
N ALA A 234 -16.17 0.18 6.99
CA ALA A 234 -17.29 -0.13 7.87
C ALA A 234 -16.82 -0.73 9.21
N HIS A 235 -15.84 -1.63 9.18
CA HIS A 235 -15.20 -2.20 10.38
C HIS A 235 -14.58 -1.10 11.26
N ARG A 236 -13.81 -0.20 10.65
CA ARG A 236 -13.23 0.95 11.35
C ARG A 236 -14.28 1.92 11.90
N ALA A 237 -15.35 2.17 11.14
CA ALA A 237 -16.46 3.03 11.56
C ALA A 237 -17.21 2.44 12.76
N ALA A 238 -17.43 1.12 12.79
CA ALA A 238 -18.03 0.44 13.93
C ALA A 238 -17.19 0.55 15.21
N SER A 239 -15.87 0.76 15.08
CA SER A 239 -14.94 1.07 16.18
C SER A 239 -14.68 2.56 16.36
N GLN A 240 -15.52 3.45 15.82
CA GLN A 240 -15.43 4.91 15.97
C GLN A 240 -14.15 5.57 15.39
N ALA A 241 -13.43 4.89 14.50
CA ALA A 241 -12.23 5.43 13.82
C ALA A 241 -12.34 5.35 12.28
N PRO A 242 -13.44 5.86 11.68
CA PRO A 242 -13.81 5.58 10.28
C PRO A 242 -12.76 6.03 9.26
N GLY A 243 -12.14 7.19 9.46
CA GLY A 243 -11.34 7.87 8.43
C GLY A 243 -12.15 8.19 7.17
N VAL A 244 -11.45 8.70 6.14
CA VAL A 244 -12.05 9.05 4.85
C VAL A 244 -12.23 7.80 3.97
N LEU A 245 -13.42 7.60 3.40
CA LEU A 245 -13.64 6.63 2.31
C LEU A 245 -13.65 7.37 0.97
N LEU A 246 -12.70 7.05 0.08
CA LEU A 246 -12.44 7.80 -1.14
C LEU A 246 -12.63 6.95 -2.40
N PRO A 247 -13.84 6.88 -2.97
CA PRO A 247 -14.04 6.30 -4.30
C PRO A 247 -13.45 7.22 -5.37
N VAL A 248 -12.59 6.68 -6.22
CA VAL A 248 -11.99 7.39 -7.35
C VAL A 248 -12.75 7.05 -8.63
N ALA A 249 -13.50 8.02 -9.14
CA ALA A 249 -14.33 7.85 -10.33
C ALA A 249 -13.48 7.40 -11.54
N HIS A 250 -14.02 6.47 -12.32
CA HIS A 250 -13.43 5.93 -13.56
C HIS A 250 -12.09 5.21 -13.43
N ALA A 251 -11.47 5.16 -12.24
CA ALA A 251 -10.23 4.44 -12.05
C ALA A 251 -10.45 2.95 -11.81
N ASP A 252 -9.63 2.13 -12.44
CA ASP A 252 -9.46 0.71 -12.14
C ASP A 252 -8.27 0.49 -11.19
N HIS A 253 -7.93 -0.78 -10.93
CA HIS A 253 -6.92 -1.17 -9.96
C HIS A 253 -5.51 -0.66 -10.33
N PHE A 254 -5.22 -0.46 -11.62
CA PHE A 254 -3.92 0.00 -12.11
C PHE A 254 -3.92 1.51 -12.38
N THR A 255 -5.00 2.08 -12.89
CA THR A 255 -5.02 3.52 -13.22
C THR A 255 -5.15 4.41 -11.99
N ILE A 256 -5.69 3.89 -10.87
CA ILE A 256 -5.82 4.69 -9.63
C ILE A 256 -4.49 5.23 -9.12
N ILE A 257 -3.42 4.44 -9.18
CA ILE A 257 -2.10 4.86 -8.66
C ILE A 257 -1.43 5.93 -9.52
N ALA A 258 -1.86 6.14 -10.76
CA ALA A 258 -1.36 7.24 -11.58
C ALA A 258 -1.64 8.60 -10.93
N GLN A 259 -2.69 8.71 -10.10
CA GLN A 259 -2.97 9.93 -9.34
C GLN A 259 -1.85 10.33 -8.38
N LEU A 260 -1.01 9.41 -7.91
CA LEU A 260 0.12 9.76 -7.05
C LEU A 260 1.23 10.51 -7.80
N ARG A 261 1.22 10.51 -9.14
CA ARG A 261 2.15 11.29 -9.97
C ARG A 261 1.68 12.74 -10.16
N GLU A 262 0.38 12.98 -9.99
CA GLU A 262 -0.26 14.26 -10.27
C GLU A 262 -0.42 15.08 -8.97
N PRO A 263 0.27 16.23 -8.81
CA PRO A 263 0.28 16.99 -7.55
C PRO A 263 -1.09 17.42 -7.04
N ASP A 264 -2.04 17.64 -7.95
CA ASP A 264 -3.39 18.13 -7.64
C ASP A 264 -4.45 17.03 -7.59
N SER A 265 -4.05 15.76 -7.63
CA SER A 265 -4.98 14.64 -7.64
C SER A 265 -5.75 14.48 -6.34
N ARG A 266 -6.82 13.68 -6.38
CA ARG A 266 -7.61 13.40 -5.17
C ARG A 266 -6.82 12.59 -4.15
N LEU A 267 -5.94 11.68 -4.58
CA LEU A 267 -5.09 10.92 -3.67
C LEU A 267 -4.06 11.81 -2.97
N ILE A 268 -3.40 12.71 -3.71
CA ILE A 268 -2.41 13.62 -3.12
C ILE A 268 -3.08 14.60 -2.16
N ARG A 269 -4.22 15.19 -2.54
CA ARG A 269 -4.98 16.07 -1.64
C ARG A 269 -5.39 15.35 -0.35
N CYS A 270 -5.83 14.09 -0.43
CA CYS A 270 -6.16 13.29 0.74
C CYS A 270 -4.94 13.04 1.65
N ILE A 271 -3.77 12.75 1.08
CA ILE A 271 -2.52 12.59 1.84
C ILE A 271 -2.14 13.89 2.56
N LEU A 272 -2.25 15.03 1.88
CA LEU A 272 -1.99 16.35 2.47
C LEU A 272 -2.97 16.66 3.61
N ASP A 273 -4.23 16.26 3.50
CA ASP A 273 -5.22 16.41 4.57
C ASP A 273 -4.88 15.57 5.80
N LEU A 274 -4.42 14.32 5.62
CA LEU A 274 -4.04 13.44 6.74
C LEU A 274 -2.94 14.04 7.61
N GLU A 275 -1.94 14.69 7.01
CA GLU A 275 -0.88 15.35 7.76
C GLU A 275 -1.40 16.54 8.56
N ARG A 276 -2.30 17.35 7.98
CA ARG A 276 -2.94 18.47 8.69
C ARG A 276 -3.78 18.01 9.87
N PHE A 277 -4.46 16.86 9.76
CA PHE A 277 -5.23 16.30 10.87
C PHE A 277 -4.33 15.76 11.97
N ALA A 278 -3.26 15.04 11.61
CA ALA A 278 -2.28 14.52 12.57
C ALA A 278 -1.42 15.61 13.25
N ALA A 279 -1.49 16.85 12.76
CA ALA A 279 -0.84 18.01 13.37
C ALA A 279 -1.62 18.67 14.51
N ARG A 280 -2.91 18.31 14.67
CA ARG A 280 -3.79 18.86 15.71
C ARG A 280 -3.72 18.02 16.98
#